data_AF-A0A4R6QDB5-F1
#
_entry.id   AF-A0A4R6QDB5-F1
#
_cell.length_a   1.000
_cell.length_b   1.000
_cell.length_c   1.000
_cell.angle_alpha   90.00
_cell.angle_beta   90.00
_cell.angle_gamma   90.00
#
_symmetry.space_group_name_H-M   'P 1'
#
loop_
_entity.id
_entity.type
_entity.pdbx_description
1 polymer ?
#
loop_
_entity_poly.entity_id
_entity_poly.type
_entity_poly.pdbx_seq_one_letter_code
_entity_poly.pdbx_strand_id
1 'polypeptide(L)'
;MLKNMEEVKSKITFDFVSRTLKFCAVGLFIPGFSAILLFGIQMALTKLGIECTDAWKLIWFITWVGMLLTPTFFIKYLKSENWRERRLLSRKLILFNSLEYIFIQASFGSLMSNSETLCYGSGGQNGLELGFSAWLSLPILLAFSFAFNNIWKSKE
;
A
#
# COMPACT_ATOMS: atom_id res chain seq x y z
N MET A 1 -44.80 22.61 -6.54
CA MET A 1 -44.33 21.88 -5.36
C MET A 1 -43.39 20.70 -5.68
N LEU A 2 -43.12 20.39 -6.95
CA LEU A 2 -42.23 19.29 -7.38
C LEU A 2 -40.83 19.75 -7.88
N LYS A 3 -40.48 21.03 -7.71
CA LYS A 3 -39.21 21.61 -8.22
C LYS A 3 -38.07 21.67 -7.20
N ASN A 4 -38.27 21.14 -5.99
CA ASN A 4 -37.30 21.25 -4.87
C ASN A 4 -36.73 19.89 -4.43
N MET A 5 -36.87 18.84 -5.24
CA MET A 5 -36.36 17.49 -4.95
C MET A 5 -35.22 17.04 -5.88
N GLU A 6 -34.69 17.95 -6.70
CA GLU A 6 -33.43 17.72 -7.42
C GLU A 6 -32.27 18.38 -6.67
N GLU A 7 -31.35 17.52 -6.24
CA GLU A 7 -29.97 17.84 -5.90
C GLU A 7 -29.68 18.64 -4.62
N VAL A 8 -30.09 18.10 -3.46
CA VAL A 8 -29.11 18.05 -2.34
C VAL A 8 -28.20 16.85 -2.60
N LYS A 9 -27.40 16.93 -3.66
CA LYS A 9 -26.26 16.03 -3.87
C LYS A 9 -25.24 16.44 -2.82
N SER A 10 -25.43 15.94 -1.61
CA SER A 10 -24.52 16.12 -0.47
C SER A 10 -23.11 15.78 -0.97
N LYS A 11 -22.34 16.83 -1.25
CA LYS A 11 -20.97 16.76 -1.74
C LYS A 11 -20.16 16.12 -0.62
N ILE A 12 -19.85 14.83 -0.78
CA ILE A 12 -19.11 14.08 0.23
C ILE A 12 -17.71 14.68 0.30
N THR A 13 -17.46 15.54 1.27
CA THR A 13 -16.09 15.98 1.56
C THR A 13 -15.32 14.77 2.08
N PHE A 14 -14.19 14.44 1.46
CA PHE A 14 -13.37 13.30 1.88
C PHE A 14 -11.90 13.69 1.92
N ASP A 15 -11.32 13.69 3.13
CA ASP A 15 -9.91 14.01 3.33
C ASP A 15 -9.07 12.73 3.29
N PHE A 16 -8.35 12.54 2.17
CA PHE A 16 -7.42 11.44 1.98
C PHE A 16 -6.17 11.55 2.84
N VAL A 17 -5.69 12.79 3.06
CA VAL A 17 -4.44 13.06 3.77
C VAL A 17 -4.61 12.75 5.25
N SER A 18 -5.65 13.28 5.89
CA SER A 18 -5.91 13.03 7.32
C SER A 18 -6.06 11.54 7.63
N ARG A 19 -6.75 10.78 6.75
CA ARG A 19 -6.93 9.33 6.93
C ARG A 19 -5.64 8.54 6.70
N THR A 20 -4.86 8.92 5.69
CA THR A 20 -3.57 8.29 5.42
C THR A 20 -2.57 8.62 6.52
N LEU A 21 -2.59 9.82 7.08
CA LEU A 21 -1.76 10.19 8.22
C LEU A 21 -2.04 9.31 9.45
N LYS A 22 -3.31 9.00 9.74
CA LYS A 22 -3.66 8.05 10.81
C LYS A 22 -3.11 6.66 10.53
N PHE A 23 -3.18 6.20 9.28
CA PHE A 23 -2.58 4.93 8.88
C PHE A 23 -1.05 4.96 9.06
N CYS A 24 -0.38 6.01 8.59
CA CYS A 24 1.07 6.17 8.71
C CYS A 24 1.53 6.27 10.17
N ALA A 25 0.76 6.95 11.02
CA ALA A 25 1.05 7.02 12.46
C ALA A 25 1.08 5.63 13.09
N VAL A 26 0.11 4.76 12.76
CA VAL A 26 0.13 3.36 13.21
C VAL A 26 1.31 2.59 12.60
N GLY A 27 1.56 2.76 11.30
CA GLY A 27 2.65 2.08 10.59
C GLY A 27 4.06 2.44 11.08
N LEU A 28 4.24 3.64 11.66
CA LEU A 28 5.51 4.06 12.25
C LEU A 28 5.94 3.16 13.42
N PHE A 29 4.97 2.73 14.24
CA PHE A 29 5.21 1.90 15.42
C PHE A 29 5.24 0.40 15.14
N ILE A 30 4.78 -0.04 13.95
CA ILE A 30 4.66 -1.46 13.61
C ILE A 30 5.27 -1.77 12.23
N PRO A 31 6.51 -1.34 11.92
CA PRO A 31 7.15 -1.63 10.64
C PRO A 31 7.44 -3.12 10.42
N GLY A 32 7.53 -3.90 11.50
CA GLY A 32 7.84 -5.33 11.45
C GLY A 32 6.67 -6.22 10.98
N PHE A 33 5.42 -5.76 11.04
CA PHE A 33 4.26 -6.60 10.73
C PHE A 33 4.25 -7.06 9.26
N SER A 34 4.51 -6.14 8.34
CA SER A 34 4.63 -6.44 6.92
C SER A 34 5.86 -7.28 6.58
N ALA A 35 6.97 -7.12 7.31
CA ALA A 35 8.13 -7.99 7.16
C ALA A 35 7.77 -9.45 7.53
N ILE A 36 7.07 -9.66 8.65
CA ILE A 36 6.56 -10.99 9.05
C ILE A 36 5.66 -11.56 7.95
N LEU A 37 4.77 -10.76 7.36
CA LEU A 37 3.91 -11.20 6.26
C LEU A 37 4.73 -11.64 5.05
N LEU A 38 5.74 -10.85 4.64
CA LEU A 38 6.60 -11.17 3.49
C LEU A 38 7.40 -12.46 3.73
N PHE A 39 7.97 -12.64 4.91
CA PHE A 39 8.62 -13.91 5.30
C PHE A 39 7.61 -15.07 5.31
N GLY A 40 6.38 -14.83 5.78
CA GLY A 40 5.31 -15.83 5.73
C GLY A 40 4.97 -16.27 4.32
N ILE A 41 4.89 -15.32 3.37
CA ILE A 41 4.69 -15.61 1.94
C ILE A 41 5.87 -16.41 1.38
N GLN A 42 7.10 -15.99 1.67
CA GLN A 42 8.30 -16.72 1.23
C GLN A 42 8.32 -18.16 1.75
N MET A 43 8.01 -18.36 3.03
CA MET A 43 7.93 -19.71 3.62
C MET A 43 6.82 -20.54 2.98
N ALA A 44 5.67 -19.94 2.66
CA ALA A 44 4.58 -20.62 1.98
C ALA A 44 4.99 -21.07 0.56
N LEU A 45 5.66 -20.21 -0.21
CA LEU A 45 6.21 -20.55 -1.53
C LEU A 45 7.26 -21.66 -1.43
N THR A 46 8.09 -21.62 -0.39
CA THR A 46 9.10 -22.66 -0.15
C THR A 46 8.48 -24.01 0.16
N LYS A 47 7.37 -24.03 0.92
CA LYS A 47 6.58 -25.24 1.15
C LYS A 47 5.92 -25.80 -0.12
N LEU A 48 5.73 -24.97 -1.14
CA LEU A 48 5.26 -25.39 -2.47
C LEU A 48 6.40 -25.90 -3.37
N GLY A 49 7.62 -25.99 -2.86
CA GLY A 49 8.79 -26.50 -3.58
C GLY A 49 9.59 -25.45 -4.35
N ILE A 50 9.30 -24.15 -4.17
CA ILE A 50 10.10 -23.07 -4.78
C ILE A 50 11.32 -22.80 -3.90
N GLU A 51 12.51 -22.71 -4.49
CA GLU A 51 13.71 -22.36 -3.72
C GLU A 51 13.57 -20.98 -3.06
N CYS A 52 14.15 -20.81 -1.86
CA CYS A 52 13.97 -19.60 -1.07
C CYS A 52 14.38 -18.32 -1.84
N THR A 53 15.49 -18.38 -2.58
CA THR A 53 16.02 -17.26 -3.36
C THR A 53 15.08 -16.88 -4.50
N ASP A 54 14.54 -17.87 -5.20
CA ASP A 54 13.58 -17.66 -6.29
C ASP A 54 12.22 -17.22 -5.77
N ALA A 55 11.80 -17.67 -4.58
CA ALA A 55 10.61 -17.16 -3.91
C ALA A 55 10.74 -15.65 -3.61
N TRP A 56 11.90 -15.18 -3.13
CA TRP A 56 12.14 -13.75 -2.93
C TRP A 56 12.15 -12.96 -4.24
N LYS A 57 12.81 -13.46 -5.29
CA LYS A 57 12.79 -12.82 -6.61
C LYS A 57 11.36 -12.69 -7.15
N LEU A 58 10.54 -13.73 -6.97
CA LEU A 58 9.13 -13.72 -7.36
C LEU A 58 8.31 -12.70 -6.56
N ILE A 59 8.49 -12.68 -5.23
CA ILE A 59 7.85 -11.68 -4.35
C ILE A 59 8.20 -10.28 -4.85
N TRP A 60 9.48 -9.99 -5.05
CA TRP A 60 9.93 -8.68 -5.52
C TRP A 60 9.37 -8.30 -6.87
N PHE A 61 9.37 -9.23 -7.83
CA PHE A 61 8.78 -8.99 -9.14
C PHE A 61 7.30 -8.61 -9.02
N ILE A 62 6.52 -9.41 -8.26
CA ILE A 62 5.09 -9.15 -8.04
C ILE A 62 4.88 -7.81 -7.33
N THR A 63 5.70 -7.47 -6.33
CA THR A 63 5.55 -6.22 -5.60
C THR A 63 5.95 -5.00 -6.41
N TRP A 64 6.94 -5.10 -7.30
CA TRP A 64 7.28 -4.02 -8.24
C TRP A 64 6.12 -3.73 -9.19
N VAL A 65 5.53 -4.79 -9.75
CA VAL A 65 4.34 -4.67 -10.60
C VAL A 65 3.17 -4.09 -9.80
N GLY A 66 2.94 -4.59 -8.59
CA GLY A 66 1.91 -4.12 -7.67
C GLY A 66 2.04 -2.63 -7.32
N MET A 67 3.25 -2.17 -6.98
CA MET A 67 3.55 -0.77 -6.64
C MET A 67 3.19 0.19 -7.79
N LEU A 68 3.37 -0.24 -9.04
CA LEU A 68 2.99 0.58 -10.20
C LEU A 68 1.49 0.52 -10.48
N LEU A 69 0.89 -0.67 -10.37
CA LEU A 69 -0.50 -0.89 -10.74
C LEU A 69 -1.50 -0.35 -9.70
N THR A 70 -1.25 -0.51 -8.41
CA THR A 70 -2.24 -0.19 -7.37
C THR A 70 -2.62 1.31 -7.35
N PRO A 71 -1.69 2.27 -7.46
CA PRO A 71 -2.03 3.69 -7.56
C PRO A 71 -2.87 3.98 -8.80
N THR A 72 -2.54 3.36 -9.94
CA THR A 72 -3.31 3.57 -11.18
C THR A 72 -4.74 3.04 -11.07
N PHE A 73 -4.94 1.87 -10.47
CA PHE A 73 -6.26 1.32 -10.21
C PHE A 73 -7.06 2.18 -9.23
N PHE A 74 -6.43 2.68 -8.17
CA PHE A 74 -7.11 3.54 -7.21
C PHE A 74 -7.49 4.89 -7.83
N ILE A 75 -6.62 5.50 -8.64
CA ILE A 75 -6.95 6.73 -9.39
C ILE A 75 -8.11 6.49 -10.36
N LYS A 76 -8.10 5.37 -11.10
CA LYS A 76 -9.24 5.01 -11.98
C LYS A 76 -10.53 4.84 -11.18
N TYR A 77 -10.46 4.22 -10.00
CA TYR A 77 -11.60 4.11 -9.10
C TYR A 77 -12.10 5.48 -8.62
N LEU A 78 -11.21 6.40 -8.20
CA LEU A 78 -11.58 7.77 -7.84
C LEU A 78 -12.18 8.54 -9.01
N LYS A 79 -11.70 8.31 -10.24
CA LYS A 79 -12.22 8.94 -11.46
C LYS A 79 -13.58 8.36 -11.88
N SER A 80 -13.87 7.10 -11.59
CA SER A 80 -15.21 6.52 -11.78
C SER A 80 -16.25 7.23 -10.90
N GLU A 81 -17.53 7.19 -11.25
CA GLU A 81 -18.64 7.71 -10.42
C GLU A 81 -19.18 6.67 -9.43
N ASN A 82 -18.44 5.59 -9.19
CA ASN A 82 -18.89 4.44 -8.39
C ASN A 82 -18.77 4.65 -6.86
N TRP A 83 -18.46 5.86 -6.39
CA TRP A 83 -18.25 6.18 -4.97
C TRP A 83 -19.54 6.67 -4.30
N ARG A 84 -20.57 5.83 -4.20
CA ARG A 84 -21.84 6.26 -3.58
C ARG A 84 -21.76 6.44 -2.05
N GLU A 85 -20.75 5.87 -1.40
CA GLU A 85 -20.67 5.83 0.07
C GLU A 85 -19.28 6.20 0.61
N ARG A 86 -19.25 7.17 1.54
CA ARG A 86 -18.04 7.58 2.28
C ARG A 86 -17.36 6.42 3.00
N ARG A 87 -18.15 5.47 3.51
CA ARG A 87 -17.66 4.27 4.20
C ARG A 87 -16.93 3.34 3.24
N LEU A 88 -17.47 3.12 2.04
CA LEU A 88 -16.85 2.31 1.01
C LEU A 88 -15.53 2.94 0.55
N LEU A 89 -15.53 4.26 0.29
CA LEU A 89 -14.32 5.00 -0.08
C LEU A 89 -13.23 4.90 0.99
N SER A 90 -13.59 5.00 2.27
CA SER A 90 -12.64 4.81 3.36
C SER A 90 -12.06 3.40 3.43
N ARG A 91 -12.87 2.36 3.20
CA ARG A 91 -12.39 0.97 3.18
C ARG A 91 -11.42 0.74 2.02
N LYS A 92 -11.74 1.29 0.84
CA LYS A 92 -10.88 1.21 -0.34
C LYS A 92 -9.56 1.96 -0.13
N LEU A 93 -9.58 3.12 0.55
CA LEU A 93 -8.35 3.84 0.91
C LEU A 93 -7.49 3.05 1.89
N ILE A 94 -8.08 2.43 2.92
CA ILE A 94 -7.32 1.57 3.85
C ILE A 94 -6.70 0.40 3.10
N LEU A 95 -7.46 -0.26 2.23
CA LEU A 95 -6.94 -1.36 1.41
C LEU A 95 -5.80 -0.90 0.50
N PHE A 96 -5.95 0.26 -0.16
CA PHE A 96 -4.90 0.87 -0.95
C PHE A 96 -3.64 1.11 -0.11
N ASN A 97 -3.77 1.82 1.02
CA ASN A 97 -2.64 2.12 1.88
C ASN A 97 -1.95 0.85 2.37
N SER A 98 -2.70 -0.19 2.77
CA SER A 98 -2.13 -1.46 3.21
C SER A 98 -1.39 -2.21 2.10
N LEU A 99 -1.97 -2.34 0.91
CA LEU A 99 -1.33 -3.05 -0.21
C LEU A 99 -0.10 -2.29 -0.70
N GLU A 100 -0.26 -0.99 -0.91
CA GLU A 100 0.79 -0.14 -1.45
C GLU A 100 1.97 0.00 -0.46
N TYR A 101 1.69 0.05 0.84
CA TYR A 101 2.72 -0.03 1.89
C TYR A 101 3.63 -1.25 1.70
N ILE A 102 3.01 -2.44 1.56
CA ILE A 102 3.72 -3.71 1.42
C ILE A 102 4.48 -3.76 0.09
N PHE A 103 3.86 -3.28 -0.99
CA PHE A 103 4.48 -3.27 -2.32
C PHE A 103 5.69 -2.35 -2.39
N ILE A 104 5.59 -1.12 -1.86
CA ILE A 104 6.73 -0.20 -1.79
C ILE A 104 7.82 -0.79 -0.91
N GLN A 105 7.47 -1.27 0.29
CA GLN A 105 8.44 -1.86 1.21
C GLN A 105 9.21 -3.01 0.58
N ALA A 106 8.53 -3.99 0.01
CA ALA A 106 9.19 -5.15 -0.60
C ALA A 106 10.04 -4.75 -1.82
N SER A 107 9.53 -3.85 -2.65
CA SER A 107 10.24 -3.37 -3.85
C SER A 107 11.51 -2.60 -3.47
N PHE A 108 11.42 -1.69 -2.49
CA PHE A 108 12.60 -0.96 -2.00
C PHE A 108 13.54 -1.87 -1.20
N GLY A 109 13.00 -2.85 -0.48
CA GLY A 109 13.77 -3.90 0.19
C GLY A 109 14.68 -4.65 -0.78
N SER A 110 14.21 -4.90 -2.02
CA SER A 110 15.03 -5.52 -3.09
C SER A 110 16.21 -4.66 -3.56
N LEU A 111 16.20 -3.35 -3.29
CA LEU A 111 17.31 -2.44 -3.58
C LEU A 111 18.31 -2.35 -2.43
N MET A 112 17.90 -2.76 -1.22
CA MET A 112 18.69 -2.66 0.02
C MET A 112 19.28 -4.01 0.44
N SER A 113 18.73 -5.12 -0.07
CA SER A 113 19.15 -6.47 0.25
C SER A 113 19.10 -7.36 -0.98
N ASN A 114 19.69 -8.55 -0.91
CA ASN A 114 19.63 -9.55 -1.97
C ASN A 114 19.01 -10.86 -1.45
N SER A 115 18.55 -11.70 -2.37
CA SER A 115 17.78 -12.90 -2.03
C SER A 115 18.61 -13.92 -1.24
N GLU A 116 19.92 -13.97 -1.46
CA GLU A 116 20.82 -14.88 -0.75
C GLU A 116 20.99 -14.44 0.71
N THR A 117 21.19 -13.13 0.95
CA THR A 117 21.26 -12.55 2.30
C THR A 117 19.98 -12.82 3.08
N LEU A 118 18.80 -12.64 2.47
CA LEU A 118 17.52 -12.90 3.14
C LEU A 118 17.26 -14.39 3.43
N CYS A 119 17.85 -15.31 2.66
CA CYS A 119 17.65 -16.76 2.82
C CYS A 119 18.70 -17.42 3.73
N TYR A 120 19.96 -16.99 3.63
CA TYR A 120 21.11 -17.70 4.17
C TYR A 120 22.04 -16.83 5.00
N GLY A 121 21.77 -15.52 5.09
CA GLY A 121 22.54 -14.62 5.95
C GLY A 121 22.51 -15.10 7.40
N SER A 122 23.69 -15.25 8.01
CA SER A 122 23.81 -15.54 9.44
C SER A 122 24.15 -14.27 10.20
N GLY A 123 23.19 -13.73 10.95
CA GLY A 123 23.46 -12.73 11.99
C GLY A 123 22.60 -11.49 11.92
N GLY A 124 21.46 -11.49 12.62
CA GLY A 124 20.76 -10.31 13.20
C GLY A 124 20.26 -9.19 12.26
N GLN A 125 20.79 -9.04 11.05
CA GLN A 125 20.40 -8.05 10.05
C GLN A 125 19.27 -8.54 9.14
N ASN A 126 18.95 -9.84 9.14
CA ASN A 126 17.91 -10.44 8.30
C ASN A 126 16.55 -9.78 8.55
N GLY A 127 16.18 -8.81 7.72
CA GLY A 127 14.90 -8.11 7.81
C GLY A 127 14.97 -6.71 8.44
N LEU A 128 16.14 -6.23 8.89
CA LEU A 128 16.30 -4.83 9.30
C LEU A 128 16.10 -3.90 8.10
N GLU A 129 16.59 -4.29 6.92
CA GLU A 129 16.39 -3.57 5.66
C GLU A 129 14.90 -3.53 5.27
N LEU A 130 14.15 -4.60 5.59
CA LEU A 130 12.71 -4.63 5.42
C LEU A 130 12.01 -3.66 6.38
N GLY A 131 12.52 -3.46 7.59
CA GLY A 131 12.02 -2.44 8.52
C GLY A 131 12.27 -1.01 8.02
N PHE A 132 13.48 -0.73 7.53
CA PHE A 132 13.83 0.59 6.97
C PHE A 132 13.02 0.93 5.72
N SER A 133 12.89 -0.02 4.80
CA SER A 133 12.04 0.14 3.61
C SER A 133 10.55 0.31 3.97
N ALA A 134 10.10 -0.28 5.08
CA ALA A 134 8.76 -0.05 5.62
C ALA A 134 8.58 1.42 6.04
N TRP A 135 9.53 2.01 6.76
CA TRP A 135 9.45 3.43 7.11
C TRP A 135 9.52 4.34 5.89
N LEU A 136 10.34 4.01 4.88
CA LEU A 136 10.43 4.78 3.64
C LEU A 136 9.14 4.74 2.82
N SER A 137 8.33 3.69 2.94
CA SER A 137 7.04 3.64 2.26
C SER A 137 6.00 4.63 2.82
N LEU A 138 6.10 5.02 4.09
CA LEU A 138 5.17 5.96 4.73
C LEU A 138 5.12 7.36 4.08
N PRO A 139 6.24 8.06 3.85
CA PRO A 139 6.21 9.34 3.15
C PRO A 139 5.71 9.21 1.71
N ILE A 140 5.96 8.09 1.04
CA ILE A 140 5.47 7.84 -0.32
C ILE A 140 3.93 7.68 -0.32
N LEU A 141 3.36 6.97 0.65
CA LEU A 141 1.91 6.87 0.83
C LEU A 141 1.28 8.25 1.10
N LEU A 142 1.93 9.09 1.91
CA LEU A 142 1.48 10.46 2.13
C LEU A 142 1.48 11.25 0.82
N ALA A 143 2.52 11.15 -0.01
CA ALA A 143 2.57 11.79 -1.32
C ALA A 143 1.40 11.36 -2.22
N PHE A 144 1.08 10.05 -2.27
CA PHE A 144 -0.10 9.56 -2.99
C PHE A 144 -1.39 10.15 -2.43
N SER A 145 -1.52 10.26 -1.10
CA SER A 145 -2.73 10.82 -0.49
C SER A 145 -2.96 12.29 -0.87
N PHE A 146 -1.89 13.10 -1.02
CA PHE A 146 -1.98 14.46 -1.56
C PHE A 146 -2.45 14.47 -3.01
N ALA A 147 -1.90 13.59 -3.85
CA ALA A 147 -2.33 13.45 -5.23
C ALA A 147 -3.81 13.07 -5.34
N PHE A 148 -4.29 12.12 -4.52
CA PHE A 148 -5.70 11.74 -4.47
C PHE A 148 -6.60 12.87 -4.01
N ASN A 149 -6.16 13.65 -3.01
CA ASN A 149 -6.92 14.80 -2.53
C ASN A 149 -7.07 15.89 -3.60
N ASN A 150 -6.02 16.14 -4.39
CA ASN A 150 -6.07 17.07 -5.51
C ASN A 150 -7.02 16.59 -6.61
N ILE A 151 -6.95 15.30 -6.96
CA ILE A 151 -7.88 14.68 -7.91
C ILE A 151 -9.32 14.78 -7.40
N TRP A 152 -9.54 14.55 -6.11
CA TRP A 152 -10.87 14.63 -5.49
C TRP A 152 -11.43 16.05 -5.53
N LYS A 153 -10.64 17.05 -5.11
CA LYS A 153 -11.03 18.46 -5.14
C LYS A 153 -11.33 18.98 -6.55
N SER A 154 -10.71 18.42 -7.59
CA SER A 154 -11.02 18.80 -8.98
C SER A 154 -12.41 18.37 -9.46
N LYS A 155 -13.04 17.42 -8.76
CA LYS A 155 -14.42 16.96 -9.02
C LYS A 155 -15.47 17.69 -8.21
N GLU A 156 -15.00 18.43 -7.21
CA GLU A 156 -15.82 19.13 -6.24
C GLU A 156 -16.24 20.49 -6.79
#